data_AF-A0A7Y3BQ74-F1
#
_entry.id   AF-A0A7Y3BQ74-F1
#
_cell.length_a   1.000
_cell.length_b   1.000
_cell.length_c   1.000
_cell.angle_alpha   90.00
_cell.angle_beta   90.00
_cell.angle_gamma   90.00
#
_symmetry.space_group_name_H-M   'P 1'
#
loop_
_entity.id
_entity.type
_entity.pdbx_description
1 polymer ?
#
loop_
_entity_poly.entity_id
_entity_poly.type
_entity_poly.pdbx_seq_one_letter_code
_entity_poly.pdbx_strand_id
1 'polypeptide(L)'
;MAAPGAESQGEAELTEARAVTEKHEAARQTLAMDWSALDSTSMRNPNDGALQGGVPLPLRAPGLRFSPRRDPSARFGTVEVVRALIQAAARVEQELGGLPVTINDLSYEAGGPIPHHRSHQSGRDVDVLFYQLDSNGDPIESVGAFFDPTGAGVDFRDLADPNDDILLQFDLARTWLFLRALIEDEDAQLQQIFVAEHLRALLLRHARSNDEPSTIVTRFAAMSCQPSYPHDDHFHIRFYCAPDDISKGCRDSAPLYPWHRKRLQRAGAQSLPLAPKRPGANAKIVTHEEARADAGPMDPEVERWLDRRKQWAEQPHPGRPYCR
;
A
#
# COMPACT_ATOMS: atom_id res chain seq x y z
N MET A 1 -45.03 16.83 35.86
CA MET A 1 -43.57 16.74 35.67
C MET A 1 -43.36 16.02 34.36
N ALA A 2 -43.02 16.74 33.29
CA ALA A 2 -42.72 16.16 31.99
C ALA A 2 -41.22 15.85 31.93
N ALA A 3 -40.85 14.65 31.49
CA ALA A 3 -39.48 14.14 31.51
C ALA A 3 -38.62 14.84 30.43
N PRO A 4 -37.44 15.39 30.77
CA PRO A 4 -36.49 15.91 29.79
C PRO A 4 -35.59 14.75 29.34
N GLY A 5 -35.77 14.27 28.12
CA GLY A 5 -34.91 13.18 27.61
C GLY A 5 -35.20 12.69 26.19
N ALA A 6 -36.35 13.04 25.62
CA ALA A 6 -36.72 12.59 24.28
C ALA A 6 -36.11 13.47 23.15
N GLU A 7 -35.90 14.77 23.40
CA GLU A 7 -35.40 15.70 22.37
C GLU A 7 -33.92 15.48 22.04
N SER A 8 -33.08 15.17 23.03
CA SER A 8 -31.63 15.01 22.82
C SER A 8 -31.25 13.71 22.09
N GLN A 9 -32.09 12.67 22.18
CA GLN A 9 -31.85 11.40 21.48
C GLN A 9 -32.20 11.50 19.99
N GLY A 10 -33.29 12.19 19.64
CA GLY A 10 -33.69 12.39 18.25
C GLY A 10 -32.71 13.27 17.46
N GLU A 11 -32.12 14.30 18.08
CA GLU A 11 -31.10 15.13 17.44
C GLU A 11 -29.81 14.34 17.16
N ALA A 12 -29.36 13.49 18.09
CA ALA A 12 -28.17 12.66 17.90
C ALA A 12 -28.36 11.66 16.74
N GLU A 13 -29.51 10.99 16.69
CA GLU A 13 -29.85 9.99 15.67
C GLU A 13 -30.00 10.61 14.26
N LEU A 14 -30.57 11.82 14.18
CA LEU A 14 -30.64 12.59 12.93
C LEU A 14 -29.27 13.07 12.46
N THR A 15 -28.37 13.43 13.38
CA THR A 15 -27.01 13.87 13.06
C THR A 15 -26.16 12.70 12.55
N GLU A 16 -26.32 11.53 13.15
CA GLU A 16 -25.65 10.30 12.76
C GLU A 16 -26.15 9.80 11.39
N ALA A 17 -27.46 9.79 11.15
CA ALA A 17 -28.03 9.44 9.85
C ALA A 17 -27.59 10.40 8.74
N ARG A 18 -27.45 11.70 9.04
CA ARG A 18 -26.97 12.70 8.09
C ARG A 18 -25.48 12.53 7.79
N ALA A 19 -24.66 12.23 8.79
CA ALA A 19 -23.24 11.93 8.62
C ALA A 19 -23.01 10.66 7.78
N VAL A 20 -23.84 9.62 7.99
CA VAL A 20 -23.84 8.40 7.17
C VAL A 20 -24.22 8.72 5.73
N THR A 21 -25.26 9.55 5.51
CA THR A 21 -25.71 9.92 4.16
C THR A 21 -24.65 10.74 3.41
N GLU A 22 -24.04 11.72 4.06
CA GLU A 22 -22.96 12.55 3.51
C GLU A 22 -21.71 11.70 3.19
N LYS A 23 -21.35 10.73 4.06
CA LYS A 23 -20.27 9.76 3.81
C LYS A 23 -20.55 8.89 2.57
N HIS A 24 -21.78 8.40 2.43
CA HIS A 24 -22.19 7.59 1.29
C HIS A 24 -22.23 8.39 -0.02
N GLU A 25 -22.56 9.68 0.03
CA GLU A 25 -22.58 10.55 -1.15
C GLU A 25 -21.16 10.94 -1.61
N ALA A 26 -20.25 11.28 -0.68
CA ALA A 26 -18.84 11.49 -1.00
C ALA A 26 -18.18 10.21 -1.56
N ALA A 27 -18.55 9.04 -1.02
CA ALA A 27 -18.12 7.75 -1.54
C ALA A 27 -18.62 7.47 -2.97
N ARG A 28 -19.87 7.82 -3.26
CA ARG A 28 -20.44 7.75 -4.61
C ARG A 28 -19.78 8.73 -5.56
N GLN A 29 -19.46 9.96 -5.14
CA GLN A 29 -18.82 10.97 -5.99
C GLN A 29 -17.39 10.58 -6.39
N THR A 30 -16.61 9.99 -5.47
CA THR A 30 -15.26 9.49 -5.80
C THR A 30 -15.29 8.24 -6.69
N LEU A 31 -16.27 7.34 -6.51
CA LEU A 31 -16.50 6.21 -7.41
C LEU A 31 -17.09 6.64 -8.77
N ALA A 32 -17.73 7.81 -8.83
CA ALA A 32 -18.28 8.43 -10.03
C ALA A 32 -17.30 9.40 -10.73
N MET A 33 -16.03 9.45 -10.32
CA MET A 33 -15.00 10.13 -11.10
C MET A 33 -14.99 9.56 -12.51
N ASP A 34 -15.13 10.43 -13.51
CA ASP A 34 -14.94 10.05 -14.91
C ASP A 34 -13.45 9.88 -15.18
N TRP A 35 -12.93 8.69 -14.88
CA TRP A 35 -11.54 8.31 -15.10
C TRP A 35 -11.12 8.49 -16.56
N SER A 36 -12.07 8.45 -17.51
CA SER A 36 -11.78 8.61 -18.94
C SER A 36 -11.48 10.06 -19.34
N ALA A 37 -11.85 11.03 -18.50
CA ALA A 37 -11.55 12.45 -18.70
C ALA A 37 -10.17 12.87 -18.16
N LEU A 38 -9.48 11.97 -17.44
CA LEU A 38 -8.14 12.21 -16.90
C LEU A 38 -7.08 11.63 -17.83
N ASP A 39 -5.97 12.35 -17.99
CA ASP A 39 -4.79 11.88 -18.70
C ASP A 39 -3.57 12.03 -17.80
N SER A 40 -2.77 10.97 -17.71
CA SER A 40 -1.53 10.95 -16.95
C SER A 40 -0.48 10.17 -17.73
N THR A 41 0.79 10.47 -17.49
CA THR A 41 1.89 9.77 -18.16
C THR A 41 3.04 9.54 -17.18
N SER A 42 3.35 8.28 -16.93
CA SER A 42 4.60 7.86 -16.30
C SER A 42 5.73 7.90 -17.32
N MET A 43 6.88 8.48 -16.93
CA MET A 43 8.06 8.56 -17.78
C MET A 43 9.28 7.92 -17.12
N ARG A 44 10.10 7.25 -17.94
CA ARG A 44 11.34 6.55 -17.55
C ARG A 44 11.12 5.49 -16.47
N ASN A 45 12.05 5.40 -15.50
CA ASN A 45 12.15 4.32 -14.55
C ASN A 45 11.42 4.68 -13.24
N PRO A 46 11.00 3.68 -12.43
CA PRO A 46 10.47 3.93 -11.08
C PRO A 46 11.43 4.70 -10.16
N ASN A 47 12.74 4.58 -10.37
CA ASN A 47 13.80 5.16 -9.53
C ASN A 47 14.61 6.26 -10.22
N ASP A 48 14.15 6.73 -11.37
CA ASP A 48 14.73 7.83 -12.16
C ASP A 48 13.69 8.27 -13.18
N GLY A 49 12.59 8.80 -12.64
CA GLY A 49 11.33 8.96 -13.33
C GLY A 49 10.78 10.37 -13.27
N ALA A 50 9.69 10.57 -13.97
CA ALA A 50 8.82 11.73 -13.84
C ALA A 50 7.37 11.30 -14.07
N LEU A 51 6.44 12.14 -13.64
CA LEU A 51 5.01 11.99 -13.83
C LEU A 51 4.49 13.27 -14.49
N GLN A 52 3.66 13.13 -15.52
CA GLN A 52 2.92 14.24 -16.13
C GLN A 52 1.43 14.00 -15.94
N GLY A 53 0.66 15.05 -15.63
CA GLY A 53 -0.78 14.91 -15.38
C GLY A 53 -1.07 14.02 -14.16
N GLY A 54 -0.22 14.06 -13.15
CA GLY A 54 -0.35 13.21 -11.97
C GLY A 54 -1.70 13.40 -11.29
N VAL A 55 -2.37 12.28 -10.99
CA VAL A 55 -3.67 12.29 -10.33
C VAL A 55 -3.44 12.23 -8.83
N PRO A 56 -3.97 13.18 -8.04
CA PRO A 56 -3.88 13.13 -6.60
C PRO A 56 -4.78 12.03 -6.04
N LEU A 57 -4.24 11.14 -5.21
CA LEU A 57 -5.05 10.28 -4.35
C LEU A 57 -5.86 11.18 -3.39
N PRO A 58 -7.19 11.02 -3.30
CA PRO A 58 -7.99 11.78 -2.35
C PRO A 58 -7.56 11.46 -0.92
N LEU A 59 -7.62 12.45 -0.04
CA LEU A 59 -7.26 12.26 1.37
C LEU A 59 -8.15 11.20 2.04
N ARG A 60 -9.39 11.07 1.59
CA ARG A 60 -10.36 10.05 1.99
C ARG A 60 -11.17 9.60 0.79
N ALA A 61 -11.44 8.30 0.74
CA ALA A 61 -12.38 7.66 -0.16
C ALA A 61 -13.00 6.46 0.57
N PRO A 62 -14.09 5.85 0.07
CA PRO A 62 -14.62 4.62 0.65
C PRO A 62 -13.53 3.57 0.82
N GLY A 63 -13.37 3.10 2.05
CA GLY A 63 -12.36 2.14 2.48
C GLY A 63 -10.91 2.64 2.47
N LEU A 64 -10.64 3.91 2.16
CA LEU A 64 -9.29 4.43 1.95
C LEU A 64 -9.05 5.76 2.67
N ARG A 65 -7.86 5.91 3.26
CA ARG A 65 -7.33 7.20 3.70
C ARG A 65 -5.88 7.37 3.28
N PHE A 66 -5.50 8.60 2.94
CA PHE A 66 -4.10 8.98 2.89
C PHE A 66 -3.60 9.25 4.33
N SER A 67 -2.39 8.79 4.64
CA SER A 67 -1.80 8.90 5.96
C SER A 67 -1.60 10.36 6.37
N PRO A 68 -2.13 10.81 7.52
CA PRO A 68 -1.90 12.17 8.01
C PRO A 68 -0.45 12.39 8.49
N ARG A 69 0.34 11.32 8.62
CA ARG A 69 1.77 11.38 9.00
C ARG A 69 2.70 11.61 7.81
N ARG A 70 2.18 11.64 6.58
CA ARG A 70 2.96 11.83 5.34
C ARG A 70 2.70 13.20 4.74
N ASP A 71 3.67 13.68 3.96
CA ASP A 71 3.52 14.91 3.19
C ASP A 71 2.49 14.70 2.08
N PRO A 72 1.36 15.44 2.06
CA PRO A 72 0.34 15.31 1.03
C PRO A 72 0.82 15.72 -0.37
N SER A 73 2.01 16.31 -0.52
CA SER A 73 2.63 16.53 -1.82
C SER A 73 3.05 15.22 -2.52
N ALA A 74 3.26 14.14 -1.77
CA ALA A 74 3.70 12.83 -2.27
C ALA A 74 2.54 11.85 -2.56
N ARG A 75 1.32 12.34 -2.79
CA ARG A 75 0.11 11.50 -2.96
C ARG A 75 -0.32 11.30 -4.42
N PHE A 76 0.54 11.56 -5.39
CA PHE A 76 0.18 11.55 -6.81
C PHE A 76 0.60 10.25 -7.49
N GLY A 77 -0.26 9.71 -8.34
CA GLY A 77 0.00 8.54 -9.16
C GLY A 77 -0.51 8.70 -10.58
N THR A 78 -0.35 7.68 -11.42
CA THR A 78 -1.10 7.61 -12.68
C THR A 78 -2.59 7.35 -12.41
N VAL A 79 -3.43 7.61 -13.42
CA VAL A 79 -4.87 7.32 -13.39
C VAL A 79 -5.13 5.87 -12.96
N GLU A 80 -4.40 4.91 -13.53
CA GLU A 80 -4.55 3.48 -13.25
C GLU A 80 -4.27 3.16 -11.78
N VAL A 81 -3.20 3.72 -11.22
CA VAL A 81 -2.81 3.48 -9.82
C VAL A 81 -3.85 4.03 -8.86
N VAL A 82 -4.24 5.30 -9.02
CA VAL A 82 -5.21 5.94 -8.12
C VAL A 82 -6.56 5.24 -8.19
N ARG A 83 -7.03 4.91 -9.41
CA ARG A 83 -8.27 4.17 -9.62
C ARG A 83 -8.23 2.81 -8.93
N ALA A 84 -7.17 2.02 -9.15
CA ALA A 84 -7.03 0.68 -8.60
C ALA A 84 -7.05 0.69 -7.06
N LEU A 85 -6.34 1.63 -6.43
CA LEU A 85 -6.32 1.77 -4.97
C LEU A 85 -7.70 2.09 -4.40
N ILE A 86 -8.42 3.04 -5.00
CA ILE A 86 -9.77 3.43 -4.55
C ILE A 86 -10.74 2.26 -4.71
N GLN A 87 -10.71 1.57 -5.85
CA GLN A 87 -11.62 0.46 -6.11
C GLN A 87 -11.34 -0.75 -5.19
N ALA A 88 -10.06 -1.08 -4.97
CA ALA A 88 -9.67 -2.16 -4.08
C ALA A 88 -10.08 -1.87 -2.62
N ALA A 89 -9.87 -0.64 -2.17
CA ALA A 89 -10.25 -0.22 -0.82
C ALA A 89 -11.77 -0.18 -0.62
N ALA A 90 -12.51 0.38 -1.58
CA ALA A 90 -13.97 0.41 -1.55
C ALA A 90 -14.57 -1.00 -1.47
N ARG A 91 -13.97 -1.97 -2.18
CA ARG A 91 -14.38 -3.37 -2.10
C ARG A 91 -14.19 -3.96 -0.70
N VAL A 92 -13.09 -3.66 -0.03
CA VAL A 92 -12.87 -4.12 1.35
C VAL A 92 -13.91 -3.53 2.30
N GLU A 93 -14.18 -2.23 2.23
CA GLU A 93 -15.23 -1.62 3.05
C GLU A 93 -16.60 -2.27 2.77
N GLN A 94 -16.90 -2.54 1.49
CA GLN A 94 -18.18 -3.09 1.09
C GLN A 94 -18.40 -4.56 1.52
N GLU A 95 -17.36 -5.39 1.48
CA GLU A 95 -17.46 -6.82 1.80
C GLU A 95 -17.16 -7.15 3.27
N LEU A 96 -16.23 -6.45 3.91
CA LEU A 96 -15.75 -6.77 5.27
C LEU A 96 -15.91 -5.62 6.27
N GLY A 97 -16.26 -4.41 5.81
CA GLY A 97 -16.32 -3.23 6.67
C GLY A 97 -15.02 -2.95 7.42
N GLY A 98 -15.14 -2.31 8.58
CA GLY A 98 -14.00 -1.93 9.41
C GLY A 98 -13.40 -0.57 9.05
N LEU A 99 -12.13 -0.38 9.39
CA LEU A 99 -11.42 0.88 9.17
C LEU A 99 -10.75 0.92 7.79
N PRO A 100 -10.59 2.12 7.21
CA PRO A 100 -10.01 2.25 5.87
C PRO A 100 -8.54 1.85 5.83
N VAL A 101 -8.08 1.29 4.71
CA VAL A 101 -6.65 1.11 4.43
C VAL A 101 -5.94 2.45 4.48
N THR A 102 -4.72 2.45 5.04
CA THR A 102 -3.87 3.66 5.08
C THR A 102 -2.84 3.60 3.97
N ILE A 103 -2.90 4.59 3.09
CA ILE A 103 -1.95 4.79 2.01
C ILE A 103 -0.91 5.80 2.46
N ASN A 104 0.36 5.44 2.38
CA ASN A 104 1.50 6.33 2.56
C ASN A 104 1.88 6.92 1.19
N ASP A 105 3.17 7.07 0.89
CA ASP A 105 3.62 7.82 -0.27
C ASP A 105 3.33 7.09 -1.58
N LEU A 106 2.88 7.86 -2.58
CA LEU A 106 2.90 7.53 -3.98
C LEU A 106 4.08 8.28 -4.60
N SER A 107 3.84 9.23 -5.51
CA SER A 107 4.86 10.13 -6.05
C SER A 107 4.51 11.61 -5.80
N TYR A 108 5.48 12.50 -6.04
CA TYR A 108 5.16 13.92 -6.22
C TYR A 108 4.36 14.14 -7.50
N GLU A 109 3.64 15.26 -7.61
CA GLU A 109 2.81 15.61 -8.77
C GLU A 109 3.55 15.49 -10.11
N ALA A 110 4.80 15.95 -10.16
CA ALA A 110 5.68 15.85 -11.33
C ALA A 110 6.64 14.63 -11.28
N GLY A 111 6.50 13.77 -10.27
CA GLY A 111 7.45 12.69 -9.97
C GLY A 111 8.79 13.20 -9.43
N GLY A 112 9.85 12.42 -9.65
CA GLY A 112 11.20 12.73 -9.15
C GLY A 112 11.51 12.18 -7.74
N PRO A 113 12.73 12.40 -7.23
CA PRO A 113 13.22 11.76 -6.02
C PRO A 113 12.52 12.27 -4.75
N ILE A 114 12.04 11.34 -3.93
CA ILE A 114 11.40 11.60 -2.64
C ILE A 114 12.36 11.17 -1.52
N PRO A 115 12.63 12.01 -0.51
CA PRO A 115 13.44 11.62 0.64
C PRO A 115 12.99 10.28 1.25
N HIS A 116 13.94 9.50 1.72
CA HIS A 116 13.77 8.15 2.28
C HIS A 116 13.40 7.04 1.26
N HIS A 117 13.09 7.39 0.01
CA HIS A 117 12.66 6.42 -1.01
C HIS A 117 13.73 6.12 -2.05
N ARG A 118 13.81 4.85 -2.47
CA ARG A 118 14.67 4.42 -3.59
C ARG A 118 13.95 4.50 -4.95
N SER A 119 12.62 4.48 -4.97
CA SER A 119 11.79 4.64 -6.17
C SER A 119 10.73 5.74 -5.97
N HIS A 120 9.47 5.54 -6.36
CA HIS A 120 8.39 6.52 -6.21
C HIS A 120 8.48 7.74 -7.12
N GLN A 121 9.27 7.66 -8.19
CA GLN A 121 9.56 8.85 -9.01
C GLN A 121 8.67 8.99 -10.25
N SER A 122 7.84 7.99 -10.56
CA SER A 122 7.10 7.94 -11.84
C SER A 122 5.59 7.71 -11.68
N GLY A 123 5.03 7.90 -10.49
CA GLY A 123 3.60 7.69 -10.25
C GLY A 123 3.11 6.24 -10.27
N ARG A 124 4.04 5.27 -10.17
CA ARG A 124 3.76 3.83 -10.30
C ARG A 124 4.15 3.00 -9.08
N ASP A 125 4.60 3.64 -8.00
CA ASP A 125 4.88 2.98 -6.73
C ASP A 125 3.93 3.56 -5.67
N VAL A 126 3.56 2.75 -4.69
CA VAL A 126 2.75 3.15 -3.54
C VAL A 126 3.10 2.33 -2.32
N ASP A 127 3.22 3.00 -1.18
CA ASP A 127 3.33 2.35 0.12
C ASP A 127 1.95 2.22 0.78
N VAL A 128 1.61 1.01 1.19
CA VAL A 128 0.31 0.68 1.80
C VAL A 128 0.55 0.03 3.14
N LEU A 129 0.10 0.67 4.23
CA LEU A 129 0.16 0.06 5.55
C LEU A 129 -0.77 -1.15 5.60
N PHE A 130 -0.38 -2.15 6.38
CA PHE A 130 -1.19 -3.34 6.60
C PHE A 130 -2.52 -3.02 7.28
N TYR A 131 -3.56 -3.81 7.02
CA TYR A 131 -4.71 -3.83 7.92
C TYR A 131 -4.31 -4.49 9.24
N GLN A 132 -4.82 -3.96 10.35
CA GLN A 132 -4.38 -4.31 11.69
C GLN A 132 -5.59 -4.54 12.58
N LEU A 133 -5.47 -5.49 13.49
CA LEU A 133 -6.41 -5.72 14.58
C LEU A 133 -5.74 -5.37 15.90
N ASP A 134 -6.53 -4.91 16.86
CA ASP A 134 -6.11 -4.76 18.25
C ASP A 134 -6.10 -6.11 18.99
N SER A 135 -5.84 -6.07 20.31
CA SER A 135 -5.83 -7.25 21.18
C SER A 135 -7.19 -7.94 21.34
N ASN A 136 -8.29 -7.28 21.02
CA ASN A 136 -9.64 -7.84 21.02
C ASN A 136 -10.00 -8.50 19.67
N GLY A 137 -9.18 -8.28 18.65
CA GLY A 137 -9.46 -8.70 17.28
C GLY A 137 -10.30 -7.70 16.50
N ASP A 138 -10.46 -6.47 16.98
CA ASP A 138 -11.21 -5.41 16.31
C ASP A 138 -10.29 -4.62 15.36
N PRO A 139 -10.79 -4.18 14.17
CA PRO A 139 -9.99 -3.36 13.26
C PRO A 139 -9.54 -2.06 13.92
N ILE A 140 -8.23 -1.78 13.84
CA ILE A 140 -7.62 -0.55 14.35
C ILE A 140 -6.98 0.27 13.23
N GLU A 141 -6.80 1.57 13.48
CA GLU A 141 -6.11 2.45 12.56
C GLU A 141 -4.68 1.94 12.29
N SER A 142 -4.40 1.59 11.03
CA SER A 142 -3.06 1.15 10.63
C SER A 142 -1.96 2.16 10.96
N VAL A 143 -0.89 1.66 11.57
CA VAL A 143 0.39 2.35 11.76
C VAL A 143 1.52 1.61 11.05
N GLY A 144 2.70 2.22 10.90
CA GLY A 144 3.89 1.56 10.37
C GLY A 144 4.55 0.62 11.40
N ALA A 145 3.77 -0.28 11.99
CA ALA A 145 4.26 -1.26 12.96
C ALA A 145 4.83 -2.47 12.24
N PHE A 146 5.93 -3.00 12.76
CA PHE A 146 6.53 -4.22 12.24
C PHE A 146 5.80 -5.46 12.76
N PHE A 147 5.68 -6.48 11.91
CA PHE A 147 5.04 -7.74 12.25
C PHE A 147 6.02 -8.91 12.19
N ASP A 148 5.92 -9.82 13.16
CA ASP A 148 6.75 -11.00 13.28
C ASP A 148 6.20 -12.20 12.46
N PRO A 149 6.91 -13.35 12.41
CA PRO A 149 6.47 -14.54 11.66
C PRO A 149 5.12 -15.15 12.05
N THR A 150 4.58 -14.80 13.21
CA THR A 150 3.25 -15.20 13.68
C THR A 150 2.17 -14.19 13.26
N GLY A 151 2.57 -13.03 12.77
CA GLY A 151 1.69 -11.91 12.45
C GLY A 151 1.37 -11.03 13.65
N ALA A 152 2.10 -11.17 14.76
CA ALA A 152 2.01 -10.28 15.91
C ALA A 152 2.91 -9.06 15.71
N GLY A 153 2.46 -7.90 16.16
CA GLY A 153 3.19 -6.64 16.11
C GLY A 153 2.89 -5.77 17.33
N VAL A 154 3.60 -4.65 17.45
CA VAL A 154 3.38 -3.67 18.52
C VAL A 154 3.47 -2.26 17.92
N ASP A 155 2.50 -1.41 18.21
CA ASP A 155 2.65 0.04 18.06
C ASP A 155 3.28 0.57 19.35
N PHE A 156 4.60 0.74 19.34
CA PHE A 156 5.40 1.14 20.50
C PHE A 156 5.24 2.63 20.89
N ARG A 157 4.34 3.37 20.25
CA ARG A 157 4.02 4.79 20.55
C ARG A 157 5.24 5.62 21.01
N ASP A 158 5.45 5.79 22.32
CA ASP A 158 6.70 6.27 22.89
C ASP A 158 7.67 5.11 23.16
N LEU A 159 8.77 5.05 22.41
CA LEU A 159 9.77 3.98 22.52
C LEU A 159 10.40 3.83 23.91
N ALA A 160 10.22 4.82 24.79
CA ALA A 160 10.71 4.80 26.17
C ALA A 160 9.65 4.47 27.23
N ASP A 161 8.36 4.40 26.88
CA ASP A 161 7.26 4.13 27.83
C ASP A 161 6.47 2.87 27.43
N PRO A 162 6.79 1.68 27.97
CA PRO A 162 6.08 0.45 27.62
C PRO A 162 4.60 0.43 28.04
N ASN A 163 4.11 1.43 28.80
CA ASN A 163 2.71 1.46 29.24
C ASN A 163 1.74 1.97 28.17
N ASP A 164 2.23 2.60 27.10
CA ASP A 164 1.40 3.09 25.99
C ASP A 164 1.45 2.20 24.74
N ASP A 165 2.21 1.09 24.80
CA ASP A 165 2.29 0.06 23.78
C ASP A 165 0.92 -0.54 23.43
N ILE A 166 0.62 -0.64 22.14
CA ILE A 166 -0.59 -1.31 21.64
C ILE A 166 -0.20 -2.59 20.92
N LEU A 167 -0.68 -3.72 21.42
CA LEU A 167 -0.51 -5.02 20.74
C LEU A 167 -1.37 -5.08 19.49
N LEU A 168 -0.76 -5.54 18.39
CA LEU A 168 -1.37 -5.61 17.08
C LEU A 168 -1.31 -7.03 16.53
N GLN A 169 -2.31 -7.35 15.71
CA GLN A 169 -2.30 -8.54 14.86
C GLN A 169 -2.48 -8.13 13.40
N PHE A 170 -1.78 -8.80 12.49
CA PHE A 170 -1.93 -8.62 11.06
C PHE A 170 -3.30 -9.13 10.58
N ASP A 171 -4.15 -8.23 10.09
CA ASP A 171 -5.48 -8.59 9.58
C ASP A 171 -5.35 -9.24 8.20
N LEU A 172 -5.25 -10.57 8.21
CA LEU A 172 -5.10 -11.35 6.99
C LEU A 172 -6.31 -11.25 6.07
N ALA A 173 -7.53 -11.14 6.60
CA ALA A 173 -8.75 -11.17 5.80
C ALA A 173 -8.89 -9.89 4.96
N ARG A 174 -8.81 -8.72 5.60
CA ARG A 174 -8.89 -7.43 4.89
C ARG A 174 -7.68 -7.19 4.00
N THR A 175 -6.49 -7.56 4.47
CA THR A 175 -5.27 -7.44 3.68
C THR A 175 -5.33 -8.31 2.42
N TRP A 176 -5.75 -9.57 2.56
CA TRP A 176 -5.86 -10.46 1.41
C TRP A 176 -6.91 -9.97 0.41
N LEU A 177 -8.09 -9.53 0.87
CA LEU A 177 -9.14 -9.02 -0.01
C LEU A 177 -8.68 -7.78 -0.79
N PHE A 178 -7.95 -6.86 -0.15
CA PHE A 178 -7.37 -5.69 -0.82
C PHE A 178 -6.40 -6.10 -1.94
N LEU A 179 -5.47 -7.00 -1.64
CA LEU A 179 -4.50 -7.50 -2.63
C LEU A 179 -5.18 -8.27 -3.76
N ARG A 180 -6.18 -9.10 -3.43
CA ARG A 180 -6.99 -9.83 -4.40
C ARG A 180 -7.67 -8.86 -5.36
N ALA A 181 -8.29 -7.80 -4.86
CA ALA A 181 -8.94 -6.80 -5.70
C ALA A 181 -7.95 -6.14 -6.68
N LEU A 182 -6.73 -5.81 -6.23
CA LEU A 182 -5.67 -5.27 -7.10
C LEU A 182 -5.16 -6.29 -8.13
N ILE A 183 -5.13 -7.57 -7.81
CA ILE A 183 -4.64 -8.63 -8.72
C ILE A 183 -5.68 -8.97 -9.78
N GLU A 184 -6.97 -8.94 -9.42
CA GLU A 184 -8.12 -9.19 -10.31
C GLU A 184 -8.34 -8.05 -11.30
N ASP A 185 -8.05 -6.80 -10.91
CA ASP A 185 -8.11 -5.64 -11.81
C ASP A 185 -7.00 -5.72 -12.86
N GLU A 186 -7.36 -6.15 -14.08
CA GLU A 186 -6.40 -6.21 -15.18
C GLU A 186 -5.83 -4.82 -15.50
N ASP A 187 -6.62 -3.76 -15.35
CA ASP A 187 -6.25 -2.37 -15.62
C ASP A 187 -5.42 -1.73 -14.52
N ALA A 188 -5.35 -2.32 -13.32
CA ALA A 188 -4.42 -1.88 -12.28
C ALA A 188 -2.96 -2.01 -12.74
N GLN A 189 -2.65 -2.96 -13.64
CA GLN A 189 -1.30 -3.18 -14.17
C GLN A 189 -0.27 -3.56 -13.11
N LEU A 190 -0.67 -4.33 -12.10
CA LEU A 190 0.21 -4.71 -11.00
C LEU A 190 1.47 -5.45 -11.48
N GLN A 191 2.64 -4.91 -11.08
CA GLN A 191 3.95 -5.47 -11.39
C GLN A 191 4.53 -6.23 -10.20
N GLN A 192 4.63 -5.62 -9.02
CA GLN A 192 5.31 -6.24 -7.88
C GLN A 192 4.64 -5.84 -6.58
N ILE A 193 4.61 -6.78 -5.64
CA ILE A 193 4.27 -6.51 -4.25
C ILE A 193 5.52 -6.83 -3.42
N PHE A 194 6.16 -5.81 -2.86
CA PHE A 194 7.27 -5.99 -1.96
C PHE A 194 6.76 -6.11 -0.53
N VAL A 195 7.11 -7.22 0.11
CA VAL A 195 6.68 -7.56 1.47
C VAL A 195 7.61 -8.62 2.04
N ALA A 196 7.76 -8.64 3.36
CA ALA A 196 8.58 -9.63 4.05
C ALA A 196 8.08 -11.06 3.79
N GLU A 197 9.01 -12.02 3.69
CA GLU A 197 8.74 -13.38 3.27
C GLU A 197 7.81 -14.12 4.24
N HIS A 198 7.92 -13.85 5.55
CA HIS A 198 7.06 -14.47 6.54
C HIS A 198 5.62 -13.97 6.44
N LEU A 199 5.40 -12.68 6.18
CA LEU A 199 4.07 -12.11 5.95
C LEU A 199 3.48 -12.60 4.63
N ARG A 200 4.30 -12.68 3.58
CA ARG A 200 3.93 -13.35 2.32
C ARG A 200 3.47 -14.79 2.56
N ALA A 201 4.18 -15.54 3.39
CA ALA A 201 3.82 -16.92 3.71
C ALA A 201 2.51 -17.01 4.49
N LEU A 202 2.24 -16.08 5.42
CA LEU A 202 0.95 -15.97 6.10
C LEU A 202 -0.19 -15.72 5.12
N LEU A 203 -0.04 -14.77 4.19
CA LEU A 203 -1.05 -14.47 3.17
C LEU A 203 -1.31 -15.65 2.23
N LEU A 204 -0.27 -16.36 1.79
CA LEU A 204 -0.42 -17.55 0.96
C LEU A 204 -1.12 -18.70 1.71
N ARG A 205 -0.83 -18.87 3.00
CA ARG A 205 -1.55 -19.85 3.83
C ARG A 205 -3.01 -19.45 3.98
N HIS A 206 -3.29 -18.18 4.30
CA HIS A 206 -4.65 -17.67 4.40
C HIS A 206 -5.44 -17.92 3.12
N ALA A 207 -4.88 -17.56 1.96
CA ALA A 207 -5.55 -17.75 0.67
C ALA A 207 -5.88 -19.22 0.38
N ARG A 208 -4.95 -20.13 0.66
CA ARG A 208 -5.16 -21.57 0.47
C ARG A 208 -6.20 -22.15 1.43
N SER A 209 -6.24 -21.67 2.67
CA SER A 209 -7.22 -22.12 3.67
C SER A 209 -8.64 -21.60 3.40
N ASN A 210 -8.81 -20.59 2.54
CA ASN A 210 -10.09 -19.98 2.21
C ASN A 210 -10.52 -20.25 0.75
N ASP A 211 -9.97 -21.30 0.12
CA ASP A 211 -10.33 -21.75 -1.23
C ASP A 211 -10.27 -20.65 -2.32
N GLU A 212 -9.31 -19.74 -2.19
CA GLU A 212 -9.13 -18.63 -3.12
C GLU A 212 -8.78 -19.10 -4.54
N PRO A 213 -9.23 -18.38 -5.59
CA PRO A 213 -9.00 -18.81 -6.97
C PRO A 213 -7.50 -19.00 -7.25
N SER A 214 -7.15 -20.20 -7.73
CA SER A 214 -5.76 -20.61 -7.94
C SER A 214 -4.98 -19.67 -8.87
N THR A 215 -5.67 -18.99 -9.79
CA THR A 215 -5.11 -17.96 -10.67
C THR A 215 -4.61 -16.75 -9.89
N ILE A 216 -5.38 -16.27 -8.91
CA ILE A 216 -5.03 -15.14 -8.04
C ILE A 216 -3.89 -15.53 -7.09
N VAL A 217 -4.00 -16.70 -6.45
CA VAL A 217 -2.95 -17.20 -5.55
C VAL A 217 -1.62 -17.37 -6.30
N THR A 218 -1.65 -17.89 -7.53
CA THR A 218 -0.47 -18.06 -8.38
C THR A 218 0.14 -16.72 -8.79
N ARG A 219 -0.70 -15.75 -9.17
CA ARG A 219 -0.26 -14.38 -9.50
C ARG A 219 0.38 -13.71 -8.28
N PHE A 220 -0.28 -13.73 -7.13
CA PHE A 220 0.28 -13.21 -5.87
C PHE A 220 1.61 -13.88 -5.56
N ALA A 221 1.69 -15.22 -5.60
CA ALA A 221 2.92 -15.95 -5.31
C ALA A 221 4.08 -15.56 -6.23
N ALA A 222 3.80 -15.23 -7.50
CA ALA A 222 4.80 -14.86 -8.49
C ALA A 222 5.28 -13.40 -8.37
N MET A 223 4.42 -12.48 -7.89
CA MET A 223 4.72 -11.05 -7.78
C MET A 223 5.04 -10.55 -6.38
N SER A 224 4.79 -11.35 -5.35
CA SER A 224 5.18 -11.02 -3.98
C SER A 224 6.62 -11.46 -3.70
N CYS A 225 7.51 -10.51 -3.39
CA CYS A 225 8.91 -10.77 -3.09
C CYS A 225 9.44 -9.85 -2.00
N GLN A 226 10.26 -10.37 -1.09
CA GLN A 226 11.01 -9.54 -0.15
C GLN A 226 12.22 -8.91 -0.86
N PRO A 227 12.39 -7.57 -0.84
CA PRO A 227 13.61 -6.92 -1.31
C PRO A 227 14.63 -6.79 -0.16
N SER A 228 15.70 -6.02 -0.35
CA SER A 228 16.76 -5.88 0.66
C SER A 228 16.29 -5.26 1.99
N TYR A 229 15.37 -4.30 1.92
CA TYR A 229 14.62 -3.87 3.11
C TYR A 229 13.41 -4.81 3.23
N PRO A 230 13.12 -5.39 4.40
CA PRO A 230 12.18 -6.50 4.46
C PRO A 230 10.74 -6.11 4.10
N HIS A 231 10.31 -4.87 4.36
CA HIS A 231 8.90 -4.46 4.23
C HIS A 231 8.00 -5.35 5.11
N ASP A 232 8.34 -5.43 6.39
CA ASP A 232 7.58 -6.11 7.44
C ASP A 232 6.67 -5.15 8.23
N ASP A 233 6.53 -3.90 7.77
CA ASP A 233 5.65 -2.84 8.29
C ASP A 233 4.65 -2.26 7.27
N HIS A 234 4.87 -2.52 5.98
CA HIS A 234 3.99 -2.07 4.90
C HIS A 234 4.19 -2.93 3.64
N PHE A 235 3.29 -2.79 2.67
CA PHE A 235 3.56 -3.18 1.28
C PHE A 235 4.16 -2.01 0.53
N HIS A 236 5.24 -2.23 -0.21
CA HIS A 236 5.59 -1.39 -1.35
C HIS A 236 5.02 -2.06 -2.59
N ILE A 237 4.08 -1.42 -3.27
CA ILE A 237 3.44 -1.95 -4.47
C ILE A 237 3.93 -1.19 -5.70
N ARG A 238 4.33 -1.90 -6.75
CA ARG A 238 4.71 -1.35 -8.06
C ARG A 238 3.75 -1.77 -9.15
N PHE A 239 3.47 -0.84 -10.05
CA PHE A 239 2.67 -1.03 -11.25
C PHE A 239 3.52 -0.92 -12.54
N TYR A 240 3.15 -1.68 -13.54
CA TYR A 240 3.72 -1.63 -14.89
C TYR A 240 3.38 -0.31 -15.58
N CYS A 241 4.08 -0.04 -16.67
CA CYS A 241 3.72 1.03 -17.60
C CYS A 241 2.42 0.74 -18.33
N ALA A 242 1.58 1.78 -18.45
CA ALA A 242 0.46 1.76 -19.38
C ALA A 242 0.99 1.64 -20.82
N PRO A 243 0.28 0.92 -21.73
CA PRO A 243 0.73 0.77 -23.11
C PRO A 243 1.06 2.11 -23.80
N ASP A 244 0.25 3.14 -23.56
CA ASP A 244 0.43 4.45 -24.19
C ASP A 244 1.63 5.22 -23.59
N ASP A 245 1.94 5.00 -22.31
CA ASP A 245 3.09 5.58 -21.61
C ASP A 245 4.44 5.02 -22.08
N ILE A 246 4.46 3.77 -22.56
CA ILE A 246 5.67 3.13 -23.10
C ILE A 246 6.21 3.94 -24.28
N SER A 247 5.32 4.40 -25.18
CA SER A 247 5.70 5.23 -26.34
C SER A 247 6.29 6.59 -25.91
N LYS A 248 5.86 7.10 -24.76
CA LYS A 248 6.34 8.33 -24.11
C LYS A 248 7.59 8.10 -23.24
N GLY A 249 8.12 6.88 -23.22
CA GLY A 249 9.40 6.54 -22.59
C GLY A 249 9.30 5.88 -21.21
N CYS A 250 8.12 5.43 -20.79
CA CYS A 250 7.97 4.59 -19.60
C CYS A 250 8.72 3.26 -19.73
N ARG A 251 9.32 2.79 -18.63
CA ARG A 251 10.14 1.57 -18.60
C ARG A 251 9.76 0.66 -17.44
N ASP A 252 9.64 -0.63 -17.71
CA ASP A 252 9.34 -1.64 -16.69
C ASP A 252 10.63 -2.24 -16.13
N SER A 253 10.62 -2.54 -14.83
CA SER A 253 11.60 -3.46 -14.25
C SER A 253 11.31 -4.91 -14.68
N ALA A 254 12.32 -5.78 -14.60
CA ALA A 254 12.05 -7.22 -14.55
C ALA A 254 11.39 -7.57 -13.20
N PRO A 255 10.56 -8.61 -13.14
CA PRO A 255 10.14 -9.50 -14.23
C PRO A 255 9.02 -8.92 -15.09
N LEU A 256 8.90 -9.41 -16.33
CA LEU A 256 7.75 -9.20 -17.21
C LEU A 256 6.93 -10.49 -17.26
N TYR A 257 5.81 -10.56 -16.54
CA TYR A 257 5.01 -11.78 -16.46
C TYR A 257 4.32 -12.12 -17.79
N PRO A 258 3.99 -13.40 -18.03
CA PRO A 258 3.30 -13.82 -19.25
C PRO A 258 1.98 -13.08 -19.51
N TRP A 259 1.20 -12.75 -18.46
CA TRP A 259 -0.05 -12.00 -18.61
C TRP A 259 0.19 -10.55 -19.06
N HIS A 260 1.20 -9.87 -18.51
CA HIS A 260 1.57 -8.52 -18.94
C HIS A 260 2.07 -8.51 -20.39
N ARG A 261 2.92 -9.47 -20.78
CA ARG A 261 3.38 -9.59 -22.16
C ARG A 261 2.22 -9.77 -23.16
N LYS A 262 1.23 -10.60 -22.81
CA LYS A 262 0.03 -10.78 -23.64
C LYS A 262 -0.78 -9.50 -23.75
N ARG A 263 -0.92 -8.73 -22.67
CA ARG A 263 -1.57 -7.42 -22.70
C ARG A 263 -0.87 -6.46 -23.65
N LEU A 264 0.44 -6.30 -23.50
CA LEU A 264 1.24 -5.42 -24.36
C LEU A 264 1.11 -5.81 -25.83
N GLN A 265 1.18 -7.11 -26.13
CA GLN A 265 0.97 -7.62 -27.49
C GLN A 265 -0.41 -7.23 -28.06
N ARG A 266 -1.49 -7.35 -27.27
CA ARG A 266 -2.84 -6.94 -27.68
C ARG A 266 -2.95 -5.44 -27.95
N ALA A 267 -2.21 -4.64 -27.18
CA ALA A 267 -2.14 -3.19 -27.34
C ALA A 267 -1.16 -2.73 -28.44
N GLY A 268 -0.48 -3.66 -29.13
CA GLY A 268 0.56 -3.32 -30.11
C GLY A 268 1.79 -2.65 -29.49
N ALA A 269 1.99 -2.80 -28.18
CA ALA A 269 3.09 -2.19 -27.42
C ALA A 269 4.15 -3.22 -27.03
N GLN A 270 5.36 -2.75 -26.71
CA GLN A 270 6.45 -3.56 -26.21
C GLN A 270 7.17 -2.86 -25.06
N SER A 271 7.32 -3.55 -23.93
CA SER A 271 7.98 -3.00 -22.75
C SER A 271 9.43 -2.62 -23.04
N LEU A 272 9.85 -1.47 -22.54
CA LEU A 272 11.21 -0.97 -22.62
C LEU A 272 11.99 -1.35 -21.35
N PRO A 273 13.24 -1.84 -21.46
CA PRO A 273 14.06 -2.11 -20.29
C PRO A 273 14.40 -0.81 -19.55
N LEU A 274 14.70 -0.91 -18.26
CA LEU A 274 15.15 0.23 -17.46
C LEU A 274 16.32 0.97 -18.13
N ALA A 275 16.24 2.29 -18.13
CA ALA A 275 17.32 3.15 -18.61
C ALA A 275 18.45 3.23 -17.56
N PRO A 276 19.70 3.53 -17.97
CA PRO A 276 20.73 3.93 -17.02
C PRO A 276 20.28 5.12 -16.17
N LYS A 277 20.59 5.07 -14.88
CA LYS A 277 20.19 6.08 -13.90
C LYS A 277 20.94 7.39 -14.13
N ARG A 278 20.22 8.51 -14.18
CA ARG A 278 20.81 9.86 -14.29
C ARG A 278 21.51 10.30 -12.99
N PRO A 279 22.55 11.15 -13.08
CA PRO A 279 23.09 11.84 -11.91
C PRO A 279 21.99 12.60 -11.17
N GLY A 280 22.00 12.54 -9.83
CA GLY A 280 21.00 13.23 -9.00
C GLY A 280 19.64 12.53 -8.88
N ALA A 281 19.42 11.40 -9.54
CA ALA A 281 18.16 10.64 -9.43
C ALA A 281 18.03 9.81 -8.13
N ASN A 282 19.05 9.80 -7.26
CA ASN A 282 18.95 9.19 -5.94
C ASN A 282 18.43 10.22 -4.95
N ALA A 283 17.45 9.85 -4.14
CA ALA A 283 17.11 10.61 -2.95
C ALA A 283 18.05 10.25 -1.79
N LYS A 284 18.09 11.11 -0.77
CA LYS A 284 18.74 10.79 0.50
C LYS A 284 17.93 9.69 1.19
N ILE A 285 18.59 8.59 1.55
CA ILE A 285 18.02 7.53 2.37
C ILE A 285 18.58 7.63 3.79
N VAL A 286 17.79 7.22 4.78
CA VAL A 286 18.24 7.09 6.17
C VAL A 286 18.66 5.65 6.40
N THR A 287 19.84 5.48 6.99
CA THR A 287 20.36 4.17 7.39
C THR A 287 19.75 3.71 8.70
N HIS A 288 19.82 2.41 9.00
CA HIS A 288 19.37 1.87 10.29
C HIS A 288 20.15 2.46 11.47
N GLU A 289 21.43 2.78 11.26
CA GLU A 289 22.27 3.42 12.28
C GLU A 289 21.82 4.85 12.55
N GLU A 290 21.59 5.66 11.51
CA GLU A 290 21.04 7.01 11.65
C GLU A 290 19.66 7.01 12.31
N ALA A 291 18.76 6.11 11.89
CA ALA A 291 17.42 5.99 12.49
C ALA A 291 17.49 5.60 13.98
N ARG A 292 18.40 4.69 14.35
CA ARG A 292 18.59 4.30 15.76
C ARG A 292 19.17 5.44 16.59
N ALA A 293 20.10 6.22 16.02
CA ALA A 293 20.67 7.37 16.70
C ALA A 293 19.64 8.48 16.93
N ASP A 294 18.76 8.73 15.96
CA ASP A 294 17.69 9.72 16.05
C ASP A 294 16.58 9.34 17.05
N ALA A 295 16.27 8.05 17.15
CA ALA A 295 15.23 7.53 18.05
C ALA A 295 15.55 7.71 19.55
N GLY A 296 16.83 7.89 19.92
CA GLY A 296 17.23 8.08 21.32
C GLY A 296 17.13 6.81 22.18
N PRO A 297 17.07 6.95 23.52
CA PRO A 297 16.90 5.82 24.44
C PRO A 297 15.59 5.08 24.21
N MET A 298 15.63 3.75 24.29
CA MET A 298 14.47 2.87 24.14
C MET A 298 14.31 1.99 25.39
N ASP A 299 13.09 1.59 25.71
CA ASP A 299 12.85 0.57 26.71
C ASP A 299 13.51 -0.76 26.32
N PRO A 300 14.05 -1.54 27.27
CA PRO A 300 14.67 -2.85 26.98
C PRO A 300 13.76 -3.84 26.23
N GLU A 301 12.44 -3.71 26.32
CA GLU A 301 11.50 -4.51 25.52
C GLU A 301 11.57 -4.18 24.03
N VAL A 302 11.61 -2.89 23.68
CA VAL A 302 11.77 -2.42 22.30
C VAL A 302 13.09 -2.94 21.73
N GLU A 303 14.18 -2.85 22.49
CA GLU A 303 15.49 -3.37 22.06
C GLU A 303 15.45 -4.88 21.82
N ARG A 304 14.88 -5.65 22.76
CA ARG A 304 14.69 -7.10 22.61
C ARG A 304 13.83 -7.43 21.39
N TRP A 305 12.81 -6.63 21.10
CA TRP A 305 11.96 -6.82 19.94
C TRP A 305 12.74 -6.59 18.63
N LEU A 306 13.49 -5.49 18.54
CA LEU A 306 14.33 -5.16 17.39
C LEU A 306 15.45 -6.19 17.15
N ASP A 307 16.00 -6.77 18.22
CA ASP A 307 16.99 -7.84 18.11
C ASP A 307 16.38 -9.13 17.56
N ARG A 308 15.16 -9.49 17.99
CA ARG A 308 14.43 -10.62 17.38
C ARG A 308 14.17 -10.36 15.90
N ARG A 309 13.79 -9.14 15.53
CA ARG A 309 13.51 -8.77 14.12
C ARG A 309 14.65 -9.09 13.17
N LYS A 310 15.90 -9.01 13.62
CA LYS A 310 17.07 -9.37 12.81
C LYS A 310 17.00 -10.81 12.25
N GLN A 311 16.30 -11.73 12.93
CA GLN A 311 16.18 -13.13 12.52
C GLN A 311 15.36 -13.35 11.25
N TRP A 312 14.51 -12.39 10.86
CA TRP A 312 13.67 -12.48 9.66
C TRP A 312 13.82 -11.29 8.71
N ALA A 313 14.65 -10.30 9.08
CA ALA A 313 14.91 -9.13 8.23
C ALA A 313 15.81 -9.45 7.02
N GLU A 314 16.60 -10.52 7.09
CA GLU A 314 17.48 -10.92 5.99
C GLU A 314 16.67 -11.36 4.77
N GLN A 315 17.04 -10.83 3.60
CA GLN A 315 16.40 -11.19 2.34
C GLN A 315 16.69 -12.67 2.01
N PRO A 316 15.67 -13.54 1.92
CA PRO A 316 15.91 -14.91 1.51
C PRO A 316 16.23 -14.98 0.01
N HIS A 317 16.99 -16.01 -0.40
CA HIS A 317 17.10 -16.41 -1.80
C HIS A 317 16.24 -17.66 -2.06
N PRO A 318 14.93 -17.51 -2.26
CA PRO A 318 13.98 -18.63 -2.27
C PRO A 318 14.05 -19.48 -3.56
N GLY A 319 15.03 -19.24 -4.44
CA GLY A 319 15.17 -19.92 -5.73
C GLY A 319 13.97 -19.70 -6.67
N ARG A 320 13.16 -18.66 -6.44
CA ARG A 320 11.95 -18.41 -7.23
C ARG A 320 12.29 -17.71 -8.56
N PRO A 321 11.58 -18.02 -9.67
CA PRO A 321 11.90 -17.46 -10.98
C PRO A 321 11.89 -15.94 -11.06
N TYR A 322 11.08 -15.31 -10.21
CA TYR A 322 10.72 -13.89 -10.29
C TYR A 322 11.15 -13.07 -9.06
N CYS A 323 11.68 -13.72 -8.02
CA CYS A 323 12.26 -13.04 -6.86
C CYS A 323 13.77 -13.28 -6.87
N ARG A 324 14.55 -12.21 -6.94
CA ARG A 324 16.02 -12.25 -6.87
C ARG A 324 16.50 -11.70 -5.54
#